data_AF-A0A962F5L1-F1
#
_entry.id   AF-A0A962F5L1-F1
#
_cell.length_a   1.000
_cell.length_b   1.000
_cell.length_c   1.000
_cell.angle_alpha   90.00
_cell.angle_beta   90.00
_cell.angle_gamma   90.00
#
_symmetry.space_group_name_H-M   'P 1'
#
loop_
_entity.id
_entity.type
_entity.pdbx_description
1 polymer ?
#
loop_
_entity_poly.entity_id
_entity_poly.type
_entity_poly.pdbx_seq_one_letter_code
_entity_poly.pdbx_strand_id
1 'polypeptide(L)'
;MVFWRRKKNQKQHEEEQRDDKLLHPEGEPDLELPTEYDAEMDEHTRHEMEETEEEIIEELDEAPVPAHSIEEDAKEAEELSDHTNEGGWLSRLTRGLTKSSNKITKGITDLVTKKKLDQDTLDQLEEVLIEADLGPKTAAKIIDDFAKDRFEKEIDEKEIKTALAGLMSDILAPVAVPLNIEKREDGPFVVLVCGVNGAGKTTTIGKYAYQLRAQGFSVMMAAGDTFRAAAVEQLEEWSKRAGAKFLSKDVGADAAAVAYESYQQAKEQGVDVLLLDTAGRLQNKKNLMEELEKIIRVLKKQNEDIPHATLLVLDATTGQNAFSQLETFKEMVNVTGLIVTKLDGSAKGGVLVGLADQFGMPVHAIGIGEGIEDMQPFRAQDYARSLVGIEF
;
A
#
# COMPACT_ATOMS: atom_id res chain seq x y z
N MET A 1 37.01 -42.57 -21.77
CA MET A 1 36.09 -41.62 -21.08
C MET A 1 34.79 -42.26 -20.57
N VAL A 2 34.30 -43.37 -21.15
CA VAL A 2 33.05 -44.06 -20.72
C VAL A 2 33.21 -44.88 -19.42
N PHE A 3 34.40 -45.45 -19.17
CA PHE A 3 34.66 -46.32 -18.02
C PHE A 3 34.67 -45.59 -16.66
N TRP A 4 35.04 -44.31 -16.66
CA TRP A 4 35.09 -43.47 -15.45
C TRP A 4 33.70 -42.99 -15.02
N ARG A 5 32.81 -42.70 -15.98
CA ARG A 5 31.42 -42.30 -15.71
C ARG A 5 30.61 -43.44 -15.10
N ARG A 6 30.82 -44.67 -15.58
CA ARG A 6 30.13 -45.88 -15.06
C ARG A 6 30.51 -46.20 -13.62
N LYS A 7 31.78 -46.05 -13.24
CA LYS A 7 32.26 -46.23 -11.85
C LYS A 7 31.76 -45.13 -10.90
N LYS A 8 31.57 -43.91 -11.39
CA LYS A 8 31.05 -42.80 -10.58
C LYS A 8 29.56 -42.98 -10.27
N ASN A 9 28.77 -43.39 -11.27
CA ASN A 9 27.34 -43.69 -11.07
C ASN A 9 27.14 -44.92 -10.17
N GLN A 10 28.00 -45.93 -10.26
CA GLN A 10 27.89 -47.12 -9.42
C GLN A 10 28.19 -46.82 -7.94
N LYS A 11 29.14 -45.91 -7.67
CA LYS A 11 29.40 -45.43 -6.30
C LYS A 11 28.27 -44.58 -5.73
N GLN A 12 27.66 -43.70 -6.54
CA GLN A 12 26.50 -42.91 -6.10
C GLN A 12 25.30 -43.80 -5.77
N HIS A 13 25.06 -44.83 -6.59
CA HIS A 13 23.97 -45.77 -6.36
C HIS A 13 24.20 -46.64 -5.11
N GLU A 14 25.46 -46.96 -4.79
CA GLU A 14 25.86 -47.65 -3.56
C GLU A 14 25.78 -46.75 -2.31
N GLU A 15 26.00 -45.44 -2.46
CA GLU A 15 25.81 -44.43 -1.40
C GLU A 15 24.32 -44.18 -1.12
N GLU A 16 23.49 -44.01 -2.15
CA GLU A 16 22.03 -43.86 -2.01
C GLU A 16 21.39 -45.11 -1.37
N GLN A 17 21.79 -46.32 -1.78
CA GLN A 17 21.30 -47.56 -1.14
C GLN A 17 21.77 -47.72 0.31
N ARG A 18 22.88 -47.07 0.68
CA ARG A 18 23.37 -47.05 2.07
C ARG A 18 22.58 -46.08 2.92
N ASP A 19 22.29 -44.89 2.40
CA ASP A 19 21.53 -43.86 3.08
C ASP A 19 20.07 -44.27 3.25
N ASP A 20 19.49 -44.95 2.25
CA ASP A 20 18.13 -45.52 2.31
C ASP A 20 18.02 -46.64 3.36
N LYS A 21 19.04 -47.51 3.47
CA LYS A 21 19.15 -48.51 4.55
C LYS A 21 19.40 -47.91 5.95
N LEU A 22 19.86 -46.67 6.03
CA LEU A 22 20.03 -45.92 7.28
C LEU A 22 18.71 -45.27 7.74
N LEU A 23 17.81 -44.96 6.80
CA LEU A 23 16.50 -44.37 7.05
C LEU A 23 15.42 -45.43 7.36
N HIS A 24 15.54 -46.64 6.80
CA HIS A 24 14.60 -47.75 7.01
C HIS A 24 15.32 -49.03 7.46
N PRO A 25 15.43 -49.30 8.78
CA PRO A 25 16.04 -50.53 9.28
C PRO A 25 15.22 -51.77 8.90
N GLU A 26 15.88 -52.83 8.44
CA GLU A 26 15.23 -54.11 8.09
C GLU A 26 14.50 -54.70 9.32
N GLY A 27 13.15 -54.65 9.30
CA GLY A 27 12.29 -55.25 10.33
C GLY A 27 11.17 -54.35 10.87
N GLU A 28 11.06 -53.09 10.45
CA GLU A 28 9.86 -52.28 10.74
C GLU A 28 8.70 -52.71 9.83
N PRO A 29 7.49 -52.96 10.38
CA PRO A 29 6.33 -53.23 9.55
C PRO A 29 5.95 -51.95 8.80
N ASP A 30 5.72 -52.06 7.49
CA ASP A 30 5.18 -50.97 6.68
C ASP A 30 3.90 -50.45 7.36
N LEU A 31 3.93 -49.18 7.76
CA LEU A 31 2.76 -48.48 8.26
C LEU A 31 1.81 -48.25 7.08
N GLU A 32 0.93 -49.21 6.82
CA GLU A 32 -0.21 -49.00 5.93
C GLU A 32 -1.10 -47.91 6.55
N LEU A 33 -1.20 -46.78 5.84
CA LEU A 33 -2.14 -45.72 6.18
C LEU A 33 -3.58 -46.28 6.11
N PRO A 34 -4.46 -45.97 7.07
CA PRO A 34 -5.85 -46.42 7.02
C PRO A 34 -6.57 -45.85 5.80
N THR A 35 -6.88 -46.69 4.81
CA THR A 35 -7.68 -46.35 3.63
C THR A 35 -9.17 -46.60 3.92
N GLU A 36 -9.82 -45.79 4.75
CA GLU A 36 -11.28 -45.72 4.77
C GLU A 36 -11.75 -44.29 5.09
N TYR A 37 -11.76 -43.45 4.06
CA TYR A 37 -12.70 -42.33 3.90
C TYR A 37 -13.00 -42.16 2.40
N ASP A 38 -13.53 -43.20 1.76
CA ASP A 38 -14.25 -43.07 0.50
C ASP A 38 -15.67 -42.55 0.82
N ALA A 39 -15.79 -41.24 0.96
CA ALA A 39 -17.03 -40.55 0.61
C ALA A 39 -16.91 -40.18 -0.88
N GLU A 40 -17.77 -40.78 -1.69
CA GLU A 40 -17.81 -40.72 -3.16
C GLU A 40 -17.46 -39.31 -3.72
N MET A 41 -16.22 -39.16 -4.22
CA MET A 41 -15.83 -38.06 -5.09
C MET A 41 -15.90 -38.54 -6.55
N ASP A 42 -16.51 -37.69 -7.39
CA ASP A 42 -16.66 -37.90 -8.84
C ASP A 42 -15.27 -38.07 -9.53
N GLU A 43 -15.23 -38.96 -10.52
CA GLU A 43 -14.06 -39.25 -11.37
C GLU A 43 -13.53 -37.97 -12.05
N HIS A 44 -14.40 -36.99 -12.27
CA HIS A 44 -14.03 -35.66 -12.77
C HIS A 44 -13.21 -34.83 -11.75
N THR A 45 -13.51 -34.95 -10.45
CA THR A 45 -12.81 -34.21 -9.38
C THR A 45 -11.46 -34.85 -9.06
N ARG A 46 -11.31 -36.17 -9.26
CA ARG A 46 -9.98 -36.82 -9.20
C ARG A 46 -9.07 -36.38 -10.35
N HIS A 47 -9.62 -36.16 -11.54
CA HIS A 47 -8.82 -35.74 -12.69
C HIS A 47 -8.38 -34.26 -12.62
N GLU A 48 -9.13 -33.40 -11.92
CA GLU A 48 -8.74 -31.99 -11.65
C GLU A 48 -7.70 -31.84 -10.53
N MET A 49 -7.44 -32.88 -9.73
CA MET A 49 -6.49 -32.85 -8.61
C MET A 49 -5.18 -33.62 -8.89
N GLU A 50 -5.06 -34.24 -10.07
CA GLU A 50 -3.84 -34.88 -10.57
C GLU A 50 -3.06 -33.97 -11.55
N GLU A 51 -3.19 -32.64 -11.44
CA GLU A 51 -2.12 -31.75 -11.91
C GLU A 51 -0.94 -31.94 -10.94
N THR A 52 0.08 -32.63 -11.41
CA THR A 52 1.21 -33.09 -10.61
C THR A 52 1.97 -31.90 -10.03
N GLU A 53 2.48 -32.04 -8.80
CA GLU A 53 3.38 -31.07 -8.15
C GLU A 53 4.58 -30.67 -9.03
N GLU A 54 4.90 -31.46 -10.07
CA GLU A 54 5.90 -31.16 -11.10
C GLU A 54 5.46 -30.07 -12.09
N GLU A 55 4.18 -29.96 -12.49
CA GLU A 55 3.68 -28.88 -13.36
C GLU A 55 3.64 -27.52 -12.63
N ILE A 56 3.39 -27.52 -11.32
CA ILE A 56 3.42 -26.31 -10.47
C ILE A 56 4.86 -25.77 -10.33
N ILE A 57 5.87 -26.66 -10.34
CA ILE A 57 7.28 -26.26 -10.26
C ILE A 57 7.81 -25.77 -11.63
N GLU A 58 7.37 -26.37 -12.75
CA GLU A 58 7.73 -25.90 -14.10
C GLU A 58 7.07 -24.55 -14.45
N GLU A 59 5.82 -24.27 -14.00
CA GLU A 59 5.19 -22.95 -14.17
C GLU A 59 5.85 -21.84 -13.33
N LEU A 60 6.48 -22.18 -12.20
CA LEU A 60 7.22 -21.23 -11.35
C LEU A 60 8.59 -20.84 -11.95
N ASP A 61 9.20 -21.71 -12.74
CA ASP A 61 10.48 -21.45 -13.41
C ASP A 61 10.33 -20.69 -14.75
N GLU A 62 9.15 -20.69 -15.37
CA GLU A 62 8.89 -20.02 -16.66
C GLU A 62 8.23 -18.64 -16.57
N ALA A 63 7.85 -18.13 -15.39
CA ALA A 63 7.38 -16.76 -15.29
C ALA A 63 8.53 -15.79 -15.61
N PRO A 64 8.53 -15.08 -16.76
CA PRO A 64 9.56 -14.11 -17.03
C PRO A 64 9.37 -12.99 -16.01
N VAL A 65 10.31 -12.86 -15.07
CA VAL A 65 10.40 -11.71 -14.18
C VAL A 65 10.33 -10.47 -15.05
N PRO A 66 9.25 -9.67 -15.02
CA PRO A 66 9.23 -8.42 -15.75
C PRO A 66 10.27 -7.54 -15.09
N ALA A 67 11.24 -7.07 -15.87
CA ALA A 67 12.30 -6.20 -15.39
C ALA A 67 11.69 -4.86 -14.91
N HIS A 68 11.43 -4.76 -13.61
CA HIS A 68 11.81 -3.54 -12.90
C HIS A 68 13.33 -3.54 -12.86
N SER A 69 13.95 -2.49 -13.37
CA SER A 69 15.41 -2.43 -13.42
C SER A 69 15.96 -2.30 -12.00
N ILE A 70 17.09 -2.93 -11.75
CA ILE A 70 17.93 -2.69 -10.56
C ILE A 70 18.18 -1.17 -10.38
N GLU A 71 18.12 -0.39 -11.45
CA GLU A 71 18.25 1.07 -11.46
C GLU A 71 17.08 1.82 -10.81
N GLU A 72 15.84 1.32 -10.87
CA GLU A 72 14.68 1.96 -10.20
C GLU A 72 14.73 1.72 -8.69
N ASP A 73 15.00 0.48 -8.28
CA ASP A 73 15.18 0.12 -6.85
C ASP A 73 16.43 0.79 -6.25
N ALA A 74 17.52 0.95 -7.03
CA ALA A 74 18.74 1.63 -6.59
C ALA A 74 18.60 3.16 -6.51
N LYS A 75 17.79 3.78 -7.39
CA LYS A 75 17.48 5.22 -7.28
C LYS A 75 16.69 5.54 -6.02
N GLU A 76 15.68 4.73 -5.71
CA GLU A 76 14.90 4.87 -4.48
C GLU A 76 15.77 4.61 -3.23
N ALA A 77 16.86 3.84 -3.35
CA ALA A 77 17.86 3.63 -2.31
C ALA A 77 18.88 4.78 -2.17
N GLU A 78 19.34 5.39 -3.27
CA GLU A 78 20.31 6.51 -3.27
C GLU A 78 19.68 7.86 -2.88
N GLU A 79 18.41 8.10 -3.23
CA GLU A 79 17.67 9.34 -2.95
C GLU A 79 17.29 9.48 -1.45
N LEU A 80 17.47 8.42 -0.64
CA LEU A 80 17.32 8.40 0.82
C LEU A 80 18.35 9.24 1.62
N SER A 81 19.21 10.02 0.94
CA SER A 81 20.26 10.85 1.53
C SER A 81 19.83 12.31 1.76
N ASP A 82 19.10 12.49 2.86
CA ASP A 82 19.00 13.69 3.72
C ASP A 82 18.66 15.06 3.06
N HIS A 83 17.40 15.46 3.21
CA HIS A 83 16.93 16.84 3.02
C HIS A 83 16.23 17.36 4.28
N THR A 84 16.93 17.39 5.42
CA THR A 84 16.42 17.99 6.67
C THR A 84 16.86 19.45 6.82
N ASN A 85 16.41 20.34 5.94
CA ASN A 85 16.56 21.78 6.22
C ASN A 85 15.64 22.68 5.38
N GLU A 86 14.32 22.67 5.59
CA GLU A 86 13.46 23.73 5.01
C GLU A 86 12.03 23.76 5.60
N GLY A 87 11.75 24.79 6.42
CA GLY A 87 10.40 25.27 6.75
C GLY A 87 9.54 24.37 7.67
N GLY A 88 8.51 24.97 8.30
CA GLY A 88 7.50 24.21 9.05
C GLY A 88 6.61 23.36 8.14
N TRP A 89 5.88 22.39 8.71
CA TRP A 89 5.03 21.44 7.96
C TRP A 89 4.11 22.08 6.91
N LEU A 90 3.42 23.18 7.27
CA LEU A 90 2.52 23.89 6.34
C LEU A 90 3.27 24.39 5.10
N SER A 91 4.49 24.91 5.28
CA SER A 91 5.32 25.33 4.15
C SER A 91 5.69 24.15 3.24
N ARG A 92 5.96 22.98 3.82
CA ARG A 92 6.25 21.76 3.05
C ARG A 92 5.00 21.26 2.33
N LEU A 93 3.82 21.30 2.96
CA LEU A 93 2.55 20.91 2.36
C LEU A 93 2.19 21.83 1.18
N THR A 94 2.26 23.14 1.36
CA THR A 94 2.03 24.12 0.28
C THR A 94 3.02 23.90 -0.85
N ARG A 95 4.30 23.67 -0.54
CA ARG A 95 5.31 23.34 -1.54
C ARG A 95 4.95 22.07 -2.30
N GLY A 96 4.58 21.00 -1.59
CA GLY A 96 4.22 19.73 -2.20
C GLY A 96 3.04 19.88 -3.17
N LEU A 97 2.02 20.65 -2.78
CA LEU A 97 0.85 20.91 -3.62
C LEU A 97 1.04 22.02 -4.66
N THR A 98 2.23 22.60 -4.82
CA THR A 98 2.48 23.76 -5.70
C THR A 98 2.04 23.48 -7.14
N LYS A 99 2.35 22.30 -7.69
CA LYS A 99 1.97 21.97 -9.07
C LYS A 99 0.45 21.91 -9.26
N SER A 100 -0.25 21.30 -8.30
CA SER A 100 -1.72 21.18 -8.31
C SER A 100 -2.40 22.54 -8.11
N SER A 101 -1.93 23.30 -7.12
CA SER A 101 -2.48 24.61 -6.78
C SER A 101 -2.23 25.66 -7.85
N ASN A 102 -1.11 25.61 -8.56
CA ASN A 102 -0.86 26.47 -9.72
C ASN A 102 -1.86 26.22 -10.85
N LYS A 103 -2.27 24.97 -11.07
CA LYS A 103 -3.26 24.63 -12.10
C LYS A 103 -4.63 25.23 -11.77
N ILE A 104 -5.08 25.03 -10.54
CA ILE A 104 -6.35 25.58 -10.05
C ILE A 104 -6.30 27.11 -10.01
N THR A 105 -5.23 27.69 -9.44
CA THR A 105 -5.06 29.14 -9.34
C THR A 105 -5.06 29.80 -10.71
N LYS A 106 -4.31 29.27 -11.68
CA LYS A 106 -4.27 29.82 -13.03
C LYS A 106 -5.65 29.78 -13.69
N GLY A 107 -6.35 28.65 -13.57
CA GLY A 107 -7.73 28.52 -14.05
C GLY A 107 -8.67 29.56 -13.44
N ILE A 108 -8.59 29.77 -12.12
CA ILE A 108 -9.42 30.79 -11.43
C ILE A 108 -9.04 32.21 -11.88
N THR A 109 -7.75 32.55 -11.95
CA THR A 109 -7.32 33.90 -12.37
C THR A 109 -7.79 34.23 -13.78
N ASP A 110 -7.71 33.27 -14.71
CA ASP A 110 -8.20 33.45 -16.09
C ASP A 110 -9.72 33.71 -16.13
N LEU A 111 -10.49 33.13 -15.19
CA LEU A 111 -11.94 33.32 -15.06
C LEU A 111 -12.32 34.67 -14.46
N VAL A 112 -11.64 35.11 -13.40
CA VAL A 112 -11.96 36.37 -12.68
C VAL A 112 -11.74 37.61 -13.56
N THR A 113 -10.91 37.53 -14.61
CA THR A 113 -10.78 38.62 -15.59
C THR A 113 -12.04 38.85 -16.43
N LYS A 114 -12.98 37.89 -16.45
CA LYS A 114 -14.27 37.96 -17.13
C LYS A 114 -15.35 38.18 -16.06
N LYS A 115 -16.14 39.25 -16.21
CA LYS A 115 -17.14 39.74 -15.22
C LYS A 115 -18.18 38.68 -14.83
N LYS A 116 -18.80 38.87 -13.64
CA LYS A 116 -19.97 38.19 -13.02
C LYS A 116 -19.96 36.66 -13.10
N LEU A 117 -20.33 36.03 -11.98
CA LEU A 117 -20.44 34.58 -11.92
C LEU A 117 -21.70 34.08 -12.65
N ASP A 118 -21.60 33.92 -13.98
CA ASP A 118 -22.62 33.37 -14.86
C ASP A 118 -22.41 31.87 -15.12
N GLN A 119 -23.31 31.25 -15.89
CA GLN A 119 -23.23 29.82 -16.19
C GLN A 119 -21.95 29.45 -16.94
N ASP A 120 -21.53 30.26 -17.92
CA ASP A 120 -20.31 30.01 -18.70
C ASP A 120 -19.06 30.01 -17.80
N THR A 121 -19.05 30.85 -16.75
CA THR A 121 -17.97 30.90 -15.75
C THR A 121 -17.99 29.68 -14.83
N LEU A 122 -19.18 29.22 -14.42
CA LEU A 122 -19.33 28.00 -13.62
C LEU A 122 -18.87 26.75 -14.38
N ASP A 123 -19.25 26.62 -15.65
CA ASP A 123 -18.87 25.49 -16.51
C ASP A 123 -17.35 25.43 -16.71
N GLN A 124 -16.71 26.59 -16.92
CA GLN A 124 -15.24 26.65 -17.01
C GLN A 124 -14.56 26.35 -15.67
N LEU A 125 -15.15 26.76 -14.54
CA LEU A 125 -14.61 26.43 -13.22
C LEU A 125 -14.73 24.92 -12.95
N GLU A 126 -15.81 24.29 -13.39
CA GLU A 126 -15.96 22.83 -13.35
C GLU A 126 -14.84 22.14 -14.14
N GLU A 127 -14.58 22.58 -15.37
CA GLU A 127 -13.52 22.05 -16.22
C GLU A 127 -12.14 22.15 -15.53
N VAL A 128 -11.84 23.29 -14.90
CA VAL A 128 -10.60 23.48 -14.12
C VAL A 128 -10.48 22.47 -12.97
N LEU A 129 -11.57 22.17 -12.26
CA LEU A 129 -11.57 21.19 -11.17
C LEU A 129 -11.41 19.75 -11.70
N ILE A 130 -12.05 19.41 -12.83
CA ILE A 130 -11.89 18.11 -13.48
C ILE A 130 -10.44 17.91 -13.90
N GLU A 131 -9.86 18.92 -14.55
CA GLU A 131 -8.48 18.89 -14.97
C GLU A 131 -7.49 18.77 -13.80
N ALA A 132 -7.87 19.26 -12.61
CA ALA A 132 -7.10 19.09 -11.38
C ALA A 132 -7.27 17.71 -10.72
N ASP A 133 -7.89 16.75 -11.42
CA ASP A 133 -8.10 15.35 -11.02
C ASP A 133 -9.13 15.12 -9.89
N LEU A 134 -10.04 16.08 -9.63
CA LEU A 134 -11.16 15.86 -8.69
C LEU A 134 -12.17 14.83 -9.21
N GLY A 135 -12.20 14.62 -10.53
CA GLY A 135 -13.16 13.78 -11.22
C GLY A 135 -14.49 14.51 -11.51
N PRO A 136 -15.21 14.11 -12.58
CA PRO A 136 -16.41 14.83 -13.04
C PRO A 136 -17.52 14.95 -12.00
N LYS A 137 -17.82 13.86 -11.27
CA LYS A 137 -18.90 13.84 -10.26
C LYS A 137 -18.63 14.82 -9.12
N THR A 138 -17.41 14.80 -8.59
CA THR A 138 -16.99 15.66 -7.47
C THR A 138 -16.95 17.13 -7.90
N ALA A 139 -16.41 17.40 -9.10
CA ALA A 139 -16.35 18.75 -9.65
C ALA A 139 -17.75 19.34 -9.80
N ALA A 140 -18.67 18.65 -10.48
CA ALA A 140 -20.06 19.08 -10.65
C ALA A 140 -20.73 19.39 -9.29
N LYS A 141 -20.56 18.50 -8.30
CA LYS A 141 -21.10 18.69 -6.95
C LYS A 141 -20.56 19.97 -6.28
N ILE A 142 -19.24 20.19 -6.33
CA ILE A 142 -18.62 21.38 -5.75
C ILE A 142 -19.15 22.65 -6.43
N ILE A 143 -19.31 22.62 -7.76
CA ILE A 143 -19.80 23.77 -8.54
C ILE A 143 -21.28 24.06 -8.26
N ASP A 144 -22.11 23.02 -8.16
CA ASP A 144 -23.51 23.16 -7.76
C ASP A 144 -23.65 23.79 -6.38
N ASP A 145 -22.86 23.33 -5.41
CA ASP A 145 -22.86 23.90 -4.04
C ASP A 145 -22.30 25.32 -4.02
N PHE A 146 -21.27 25.61 -4.82
CA PHE A 146 -20.71 26.94 -4.97
C PHE A 146 -21.72 27.92 -5.57
N ALA A 147 -22.46 27.52 -6.60
CA ALA A 147 -23.42 28.36 -7.31
C ALA A 147 -24.60 28.82 -6.43
N LYS A 148 -25.07 27.98 -5.51
CA LYS A 148 -26.26 28.24 -4.65
C LYS A 148 -26.23 29.61 -3.97
N ASP A 149 -25.09 30.01 -3.44
CA ASP A 149 -24.96 31.25 -2.68
C ASP A 149 -24.26 32.38 -3.44
N ARG A 150 -23.82 32.13 -4.69
CA ARG A 150 -22.86 32.99 -5.40
C ARG A 150 -23.19 33.27 -6.86
N PHE A 151 -24.23 32.65 -7.43
CA PHE A 151 -24.70 32.95 -8.79
C PHE A 151 -25.05 34.44 -8.96
N GLU A 152 -24.67 35.02 -10.11
CA GLU A 152 -24.84 36.44 -10.49
C GLU A 152 -24.15 37.49 -9.61
N LYS A 153 -23.34 37.08 -8.62
CA LYS A 153 -22.56 38.01 -7.78
C LYS A 153 -21.23 38.36 -8.45
N GLU A 154 -20.76 39.57 -8.18
CA GLU A 154 -19.36 39.94 -8.43
C GLU A 154 -18.54 39.45 -7.25
N ILE A 155 -17.56 38.60 -7.53
CA ILE A 155 -16.77 37.88 -6.54
C ILE A 155 -15.32 37.98 -6.98
N ASP A 156 -14.42 38.27 -6.05
CA ASP A 156 -13.00 38.34 -6.36
C ASP A 156 -12.32 36.96 -6.31
N GLU A 157 -11.09 36.86 -6.83
CA GLU A 157 -10.33 35.60 -6.84
C GLU A 157 -10.18 34.99 -5.43
N LYS A 158 -10.00 35.82 -4.42
CA LYS A 158 -9.77 35.38 -3.04
C LYS A 158 -11.05 34.76 -2.46
N GLU A 159 -12.19 35.36 -2.74
CA GLU A 159 -13.50 34.85 -2.34
C GLU A 159 -13.82 33.52 -3.03
N ILE A 160 -13.51 33.38 -4.33
CA ILE A 160 -13.66 32.09 -5.05
C ILE A 160 -12.80 31.01 -4.39
N LYS A 161 -11.49 31.27 -4.23
CA LYS A 161 -10.57 30.32 -3.59
C LYS A 161 -11.03 29.94 -2.19
N THR A 162 -11.46 30.92 -1.39
CA THR A 162 -11.89 30.68 0.00
C THR A 162 -13.15 29.81 0.05
N ALA A 163 -14.11 30.06 -0.83
CA ALA A 163 -15.33 29.26 -0.90
C ALA A 163 -15.04 27.83 -1.41
N LEU A 164 -14.22 27.66 -2.44
CA LEU A 164 -13.80 26.34 -2.91
C LEU A 164 -13.04 25.56 -1.83
N ALA A 165 -12.13 26.21 -1.09
CA ALA A 165 -11.44 25.57 0.03
C ALA A 165 -12.42 25.12 1.13
N GLY A 166 -13.47 25.91 1.40
CA GLY A 166 -14.53 25.53 2.34
C GLY A 166 -15.25 24.26 1.88
N LEU A 167 -15.76 24.26 0.65
CA LEU A 167 -16.50 23.13 0.07
C LEU A 167 -15.65 21.85 0.00
N MET A 168 -14.38 21.97 -0.42
CA MET A 168 -13.44 20.84 -0.42
C MET A 168 -13.14 20.36 0.99
N SER A 169 -13.00 21.26 1.96
CA SER A 169 -12.80 20.90 3.36
C SER A 169 -14.01 20.16 3.94
N ASP A 170 -15.23 20.53 3.56
CA ASP A 170 -16.46 19.86 4.01
C ASP A 170 -16.55 18.42 3.49
N ILE A 171 -16.06 18.17 2.27
CA ILE A 171 -15.92 16.82 1.70
C ILE A 171 -14.83 16.01 2.43
N LEU A 172 -13.70 16.65 2.75
CA LEU A 172 -12.52 15.99 3.32
C LEU A 172 -12.61 15.77 4.84
N ALA A 173 -13.33 16.60 5.57
CA ALA A 173 -13.38 16.56 7.03
C ALA A 173 -13.88 15.22 7.60
N PRO A 174 -14.94 14.58 7.06
CA PRO A 174 -15.43 13.29 7.57
C PRO A 174 -14.42 12.15 7.41
N VAL A 175 -13.54 12.23 6.41
CA VAL A 175 -12.53 11.18 6.16
C VAL A 175 -11.19 11.47 6.83
N ALA A 176 -10.97 12.68 7.37
CA ALA A 176 -9.76 13.04 8.08
C ALA A 176 -9.72 12.45 9.50
N VAL A 177 -9.43 11.16 9.56
CA VAL A 177 -9.42 10.37 10.80
C VAL A 177 -8.00 9.85 11.03
N PRO A 178 -7.25 10.36 12.02
CA PRO A 178 -5.92 9.82 12.34
C PRO A 178 -5.99 8.33 12.67
N LEU A 179 -4.95 7.57 12.32
CA LEU A 179 -4.86 6.17 12.73
C LEU A 179 -4.61 6.11 14.23
N ASN A 180 -5.61 5.65 14.98
CA ASN A 180 -5.52 5.48 16.42
C ASN A 180 -4.90 4.11 16.74
N ILE A 181 -3.68 4.10 17.26
CA ILE A 181 -3.04 2.89 17.78
C ILE A 181 -3.15 2.86 19.29
N GLU A 182 -3.74 1.78 19.79
CA GLU A 182 -3.85 1.50 21.21
C GLU A 182 -2.98 0.31 21.58
N LYS A 183 -2.33 0.38 22.74
CA LYS A 183 -1.64 -0.78 23.30
C LYS A 183 -2.67 -1.83 23.67
N ARG A 184 -2.39 -3.08 23.34
CA ARG A 184 -3.31 -4.19 23.60
C ARG A 184 -2.66 -5.21 24.53
N GLU A 185 -3.49 -5.89 25.31
CA GLU A 185 -3.04 -6.94 26.25
C GLU A 185 -2.91 -8.30 25.55
N ASP A 186 -3.60 -8.51 24.43
CA ASP A 186 -3.72 -9.79 23.71
C ASP A 186 -2.68 -10.00 22.58
N GLY A 187 -1.79 -9.01 22.38
CA GLY A 187 -0.72 -9.03 21.38
C GLY A 187 -0.45 -7.65 20.78
N PRO A 188 0.35 -7.59 19.71
CA PRO A 188 0.62 -6.32 19.02
C PRO A 188 -0.62 -5.80 18.28
N PHE A 189 -0.72 -4.48 18.13
CA PHE A 189 -1.59 -3.87 17.13
C PHE A 189 -1.03 -4.19 15.73
N VAL A 190 -1.68 -5.11 15.00
CA VAL A 190 -1.29 -5.50 13.64
C VAL A 190 -1.82 -4.53 12.58
N VAL A 191 -0.92 -3.97 11.78
CA VAL A 191 -1.20 -3.15 10.60
C VAL A 191 -0.69 -3.88 9.35
N LEU A 192 -1.58 -4.18 8.43
CA LEU A 192 -1.25 -4.69 7.10
C LEU A 192 -1.21 -3.53 6.10
N VAL A 193 -0.10 -3.35 5.40
CA VAL A 193 0.04 -2.27 4.42
C VAL A 193 0.06 -2.86 3.02
N CYS A 194 -0.90 -2.46 2.18
CA CYS A 194 -1.06 -2.96 0.82
C CYS A 194 -1.13 -1.81 -0.21
N GLY A 195 -1.12 -2.17 -1.49
CA GLY A 195 -1.12 -1.23 -2.61
C GLY A 195 -0.15 -1.62 -3.72
N VAL A 196 -0.16 -0.85 -4.80
CA VAL A 196 0.61 -1.19 -6.00
C VAL A 196 2.11 -0.93 -5.83
N ASN A 197 2.93 -1.50 -6.71
CA ASN A 197 4.36 -1.20 -6.79
C ASN A 197 4.59 0.30 -7.05
N GLY A 198 5.64 0.84 -6.44
CA GLY A 198 5.95 2.26 -6.54
C GLY A 198 5.01 3.18 -5.76
N ALA A 199 3.93 2.71 -5.13
CA ALA A 199 3.05 3.57 -4.34
C ALA A 199 3.70 4.13 -3.05
N GLY A 200 4.87 3.62 -2.68
CA GLY A 200 5.59 4.04 -1.47
C GLY A 200 5.20 3.27 -0.22
N LYS A 201 4.80 2.00 -0.33
CA LYS A 201 4.42 1.13 0.81
C LYS A 201 5.55 1.00 1.83
N THR A 202 6.70 0.45 1.42
CA THR A 202 7.88 0.22 2.26
C THR A 202 8.35 1.51 2.93
N THR A 203 8.42 2.61 2.17
CA THR A 203 8.73 3.95 2.69
C THR A 203 7.69 4.44 3.72
N THR A 204 6.40 4.22 3.48
CA THR A 204 5.33 4.56 4.42
C THR A 204 5.46 3.78 5.72
N ILE A 205 5.74 2.46 5.66
CA ILE A 205 5.96 1.62 6.84
C ILE A 205 7.14 2.15 7.65
N GLY A 206 8.26 2.46 6.99
CA GLY A 206 9.45 3.01 7.65
C GLY A 206 9.19 4.35 8.36
N LYS A 207 8.53 5.29 7.69
CA LYS A 207 8.14 6.58 8.29
C LYS A 207 7.18 6.39 9.45
N TYR A 208 6.21 5.49 9.31
CA TYR A 208 5.26 5.23 10.38
C TYR A 208 5.91 4.55 11.59
N ALA A 209 6.80 3.60 11.36
CA ALA A 209 7.59 2.96 12.41
C ALA A 209 8.38 4.01 13.20
N TYR A 210 9.05 4.94 12.51
CA TYR A 210 9.78 6.03 13.17
C TYR A 210 8.87 6.89 14.06
N GLN A 211 7.70 7.28 13.56
CA GLN A 211 6.73 8.07 14.33
C GLN A 211 6.22 7.33 15.57
N LEU A 212 5.91 6.05 15.44
CA LEU A 212 5.45 5.23 16.56
C LEU A 212 6.55 5.03 17.61
N ARG A 213 7.80 4.82 17.18
CA ARG A 213 8.96 4.73 18.07
C ARG A 213 9.18 6.05 18.81
N ALA A 214 9.03 7.19 18.13
CA ALA A 214 9.09 8.52 18.76
C ALA A 214 7.95 8.76 19.77
N GLN A 215 6.79 8.14 19.56
CA GLN A 215 5.65 8.15 20.50
C GLN A 215 5.82 7.15 21.67
N GLY A 216 6.92 6.38 21.70
CA GLY A 216 7.23 5.44 22.79
C GLY A 216 6.66 4.03 22.61
N PHE A 217 6.06 3.72 21.47
CA PHE A 217 5.66 2.35 21.13
C PHE A 217 6.90 1.51 20.79
N SER A 218 6.87 0.23 21.12
CA SER A 218 7.76 -0.77 20.54
C SER A 218 7.16 -1.28 19.23
N VAL A 219 7.98 -1.37 18.17
CA VAL A 219 7.52 -1.66 16.82
C VAL A 219 8.33 -2.83 16.26
N MET A 220 7.66 -3.73 15.55
CA MET A 220 8.25 -4.74 14.68
C MET A 220 7.77 -4.52 13.25
N MET A 221 8.69 -4.60 12.30
CA MET A 221 8.41 -4.55 10.86
C MET A 221 8.67 -5.93 10.26
N ALA A 222 7.76 -6.44 9.43
CA ALA A 222 7.94 -7.71 8.76
C ALA A 222 7.90 -7.57 7.23
N ALA A 223 8.85 -8.20 6.56
CA ALA A 223 9.02 -8.13 5.11
C ALA A 223 8.14 -9.17 4.39
N GLY A 224 6.89 -8.82 4.10
CA GLY A 224 5.98 -9.67 3.31
C GLY A 224 6.05 -9.47 1.80
N ASP A 225 6.83 -8.50 1.27
CA ASP A 225 7.25 -8.50 -0.15
C ASP A 225 8.43 -9.46 -0.33
N THR A 226 8.16 -10.75 -0.25
CA THR A 226 9.21 -11.80 -0.20
C THR A 226 9.88 -12.04 -1.55
N PHE A 227 9.28 -11.61 -2.65
CA PHE A 227 9.82 -11.83 -4.00
C PHE A 227 10.90 -10.80 -4.39
N ARG A 228 10.91 -9.63 -3.76
CA ARG A 228 11.86 -8.55 -4.10
C ARG A 228 12.92 -8.44 -3.01
N ALA A 229 14.09 -9.02 -3.26
CA ALA A 229 15.24 -8.93 -2.35
C ALA A 229 15.55 -7.48 -1.94
N ALA A 230 15.53 -6.54 -2.91
CA ALA A 230 15.73 -5.12 -2.66
C ALA A 230 14.67 -4.51 -1.73
N ALA A 231 13.41 -4.95 -1.81
CA ALA A 231 12.34 -4.47 -0.92
C ALA A 231 12.57 -4.95 0.53
N VAL A 232 13.03 -6.19 0.69
CA VAL A 232 13.41 -6.74 2.01
C VAL A 232 14.57 -5.94 2.62
N GLU A 233 15.63 -5.71 1.84
CA GLU A 233 16.80 -4.92 2.28
C GLU A 233 16.43 -3.48 2.61
N GLN A 234 15.60 -2.83 1.78
CA GLN A 234 15.11 -1.48 2.02
C GLN A 234 14.29 -1.40 3.31
N LEU A 235 13.39 -2.37 3.55
CA LEU A 235 12.62 -2.43 4.79
C LEU A 235 13.51 -2.67 6.02
N GLU A 236 14.56 -3.47 5.88
CA GLU A 236 15.55 -3.70 6.93
C GLU A 236 16.29 -2.39 7.28
N GLU A 237 16.72 -1.61 6.29
CA GLU A 237 17.31 -0.30 6.53
C GLU A 237 16.36 0.65 7.24
N TRP A 238 15.10 0.70 6.81
CA TRP A 238 14.07 1.50 7.48
C TRP A 238 13.86 1.07 8.93
N SER A 239 13.90 -0.23 9.21
CA SER A 239 13.80 -0.74 10.59
C SER A 239 14.95 -0.26 11.47
N LYS A 240 16.18 -0.25 10.93
CA LYS A 240 17.38 0.26 11.61
C LYS A 240 17.25 1.76 11.88
N ARG A 241 16.82 2.54 10.89
CA ARG A 241 16.59 3.99 11.01
C ARG A 241 15.50 4.32 12.04
N ALA A 242 14.42 3.53 12.08
CA ALA A 242 13.34 3.68 13.06
C ALA A 242 13.72 3.17 14.46
N GLY A 243 14.77 2.35 14.59
CA GLY A 243 15.05 1.62 15.82
C GLY A 243 13.94 0.61 16.16
N ALA A 244 13.34 0.01 15.13
CA ALA A 244 12.33 -1.03 15.21
C ALA A 244 12.97 -2.42 15.09
N LYS A 245 12.24 -3.45 15.55
CA LYS A 245 12.61 -4.84 15.29
C LYS A 245 12.26 -5.21 13.84
N PHE A 246 12.97 -6.17 13.29
CA PHE A 246 12.79 -6.60 11.90
C PHE A 246 12.67 -8.12 11.83
N LEU A 247 11.74 -8.59 11.00
CA LEU A 247 11.63 -10.00 10.63
C LEU A 247 11.51 -10.14 9.11
N SER A 248 12.30 -11.04 8.56
CA SER A 248 12.20 -11.51 7.18
C SER A 248 12.45 -13.02 7.14
N LYS A 249 12.10 -13.63 6.01
CA LYS A 249 12.49 -14.99 5.64
C LYS A 249 13.29 -14.93 4.34
N ASP A 250 13.70 -16.09 3.85
CA ASP A 250 14.40 -16.20 2.57
C ASP A 250 13.57 -15.61 1.42
N VAL A 251 14.26 -15.07 0.40
CA VAL A 251 13.63 -14.54 -0.80
C VAL A 251 12.81 -15.64 -1.48
N GLY A 252 11.56 -15.34 -1.84
CA GLY A 252 10.60 -16.30 -2.39
C GLY A 252 9.83 -17.11 -1.34
N ALA A 253 10.04 -16.86 -0.03
CA ALA A 253 9.23 -17.49 1.01
C ALA A 253 7.75 -17.09 0.93
N ASP A 254 6.87 -17.93 1.46
CA ASP A 254 5.44 -17.62 1.56
C ASP A 254 5.19 -16.40 2.47
N ALA A 255 4.64 -15.32 1.90
CA ALA A 255 4.33 -14.09 2.64
C ALA A 255 3.36 -14.32 3.81
N ALA A 256 2.45 -15.29 3.68
CA ALA A 256 1.54 -15.66 4.77
C ALA A 256 2.28 -16.33 5.94
N ALA A 257 3.37 -17.07 5.67
CA ALA A 257 4.23 -17.63 6.72
C ALA A 257 5.01 -16.52 7.45
N VAL A 258 5.50 -15.51 6.72
CA VAL A 258 6.13 -14.31 7.32
C VAL A 258 5.15 -13.59 8.25
N ALA A 259 3.91 -13.38 7.82
CA ALA A 259 2.87 -12.76 8.64
C ALA A 259 2.54 -13.59 9.90
N TYR A 260 2.50 -14.92 9.77
CA TYR A 260 2.28 -15.83 10.90
C TYR A 260 3.38 -15.71 11.95
N GLU A 261 4.63 -15.89 11.53
CA GLU A 261 5.80 -15.92 12.40
C GLU A 261 6.08 -14.57 13.05
N SER A 262 5.92 -13.48 12.30
CA SER A 262 6.07 -12.12 12.85
C SER A 262 5.05 -11.81 13.94
N TYR A 263 3.80 -12.23 13.80
CA TYR A 263 2.82 -12.07 14.88
C TYR A 263 3.20 -12.86 16.13
N GLN A 264 3.57 -14.14 15.98
CA GLN A 264 4.00 -14.97 17.11
C GLN A 264 5.19 -14.37 17.84
N GLN A 265 6.21 -13.96 17.08
CA GLN A 265 7.41 -13.37 17.64
C GLN A 265 7.14 -12.00 18.29
N ALA A 266 6.31 -11.14 17.65
CA ALA A 266 5.92 -9.86 18.23
C ALA A 266 5.16 -10.04 19.55
N LYS A 267 4.28 -11.04 19.61
CA LYS A 267 3.52 -11.39 20.83
C LYS A 267 4.44 -11.90 21.94
N GLU A 268 5.32 -12.85 21.66
CA GLU A 268 6.28 -13.41 22.62
C GLU A 268 7.19 -12.31 23.21
N GLN A 269 7.60 -11.36 22.36
CA GLN A 269 8.48 -10.28 22.76
C GLN A 269 7.75 -9.05 23.32
N GLY A 270 6.42 -9.11 23.49
CA GLY A 270 5.60 -8.01 24.02
C GLY A 270 5.71 -6.71 23.22
N VAL A 271 5.78 -6.80 21.89
CA VAL A 271 5.83 -5.64 21.00
C VAL A 271 4.46 -5.00 20.91
N ASP A 272 4.40 -3.67 20.93
CA ASP A 272 3.13 -2.93 20.90
C ASP A 272 2.49 -2.90 19.51
N VAL A 273 3.29 -2.79 18.43
CA VAL A 273 2.80 -2.65 17.05
C VAL A 273 3.58 -3.55 16.08
N LEU A 274 2.86 -4.26 15.22
CA LEU A 274 3.42 -5.04 14.11
C LEU A 274 2.99 -4.40 12.79
N LEU A 275 3.96 -3.97 11.98
CA LEU A 275 3.73 -3.44 10.64
C LEU A 275 4.16 -4.49 9.60
N LEU A 276 3.24 -4.90 8.74
CA LEU A 276 3.46 -5.91 7.71
C LEU A 276 3.53 -5.24 6.33
N ASP A 277 4.65 -5.39 5.63
CA ASP A 277 4.77 -5.05 4.21
C ASP A 277 4.17 -6.16 3.34
N THR A 278 3.78 -5.83 2.11
CA THR A 278 3.24 -6.80 1.15
C THR A 278 3.76 -6.51 -0.26
N ALA A 279 3.70 -7.52 -1.13
CA ALA A 279 3.89 -7.32 -2.56
C ALA A 279 2.85 -6.34 -3.15
N GLY A 280 3.12 -5.80 -4.34
CA GLY A 280 2.24 -4.84 -5.03
C GLY A 280 2.10 -5.00 -6.54
N ARG A 281 2.38 -6.19 -7.09
CA ARG A 281 2.38 -6.46 -8.54
C ARG A 281 0.94 -6.52 -9.10
N LEU A 282 0.35 -5.36 -9.40
CA LEU A 282 -1.05 -5.27 -9.86
C LEU A 282 -1.30 -5.88 -11.24
N GLN A 283 -0.28 -6.05 -12.09
CA GLN A 283 -0.43 -6.67 -13.41
C GLN A 283 -0.98 -8.12 -13.33
N ASN A 284 -0.72 -8.81 -12.21
CA ASN A 284 -1.32 -10.11 -11.88
C ASN A 284 -2.34 -9.93 -10.75
N LYS A 285 -3.38 -9.12 -10.98
CA LYS A 285 -4.40 -8.75 -9.98
C LYS A 285 -4.90 -9.95 -9.16
N LYS A 286 -5.21 -11.07 -9.82
CA LYS A 286 -5.74 -12.27 -9.17
C LYS A 286 -4.78 -12.82 -8.12
N ASN A 287 -3.54 -13.11 -8.52
CA ASN A 287 -2.53 -13.70 -7.63
C ASN A 287 -2.18 -12.76 -6.46
N LEU A 288 -2.07 -11.45 -6.71
CA LEU A 288 -1.83 -10.46 -5.65
C LEU A 288 -2.95 -10.46 -4.61
N MET A 289 -4.21 -10.50 -5.05
CA MET A 289 -5.36 -10.49 -4.14
C MET A 289 -5.47 -11.81 -3.37
N GLU A 290 -5.24 -12.95 -4.02
CA GLU A 290 -5.21 -14.27 -3.36
C GLU A 290 -4.12 -14.35 -2.28
N GLU A 291 -2.94 -13.78 -2.54
CA GLU A 291 -1.87 -13.69 -1.55
C GLU A 291 -2.27 -12.82 -0.34
N LEU A 292 -2.84 -11.64 -0.57
CA LEU A 292 -3.32 -10.76 0.49
C LEU A 292 -4.44 -11.40 1.32
N GLU A 293 -5.40 -12.06 0.67
CA GLU A 293 -6.45 -12.83 1.34
C GLU A 293 -5.87 -13.97 2.18
N LYS A 294 -4.85 -14.67 1.66
CA LYS A 294 -4.14 -15.72 2.38
C LYS A 294 -3.45 -15.17 3.63
N ILE A 295 -2.77 -14.02 3.53
CA ILE A 295 -2.14 -13.33 4.68
C ILE A 295 -3.19 -13.01 5.74
N ILE A 296 -4.30 -12.36 5.36
CA ILE A 296 -5.40 -12.00 6.28
C ILE A 296 -5.98 -13.26 6.94
N ARG A 297 -6.24 -14.31 6.16
CA ARG A 297 -6.78 -15.58 6.68
C ARG A 297 -5.83 -16.23 7.69
N VAL A 298 -4.52 -16.20 7.46
CA VAL A 298 -3.54 -16.75 8.38
C VAL A 298 -3.44 -15.92 9.66
N LEU A 299 -3.49 -14.59 9.58
CA LEU A 299 -3.58 -13.71 10.74
C LEU A 299 -4.86 -14.00 11.55
N LYS A 300 -6.01 -14.12 10.88
CA LYS A 300 -7.30 -14.41 11.52
C LYS A 300 -7.36 -15.74 12.25
N LYS A 301 -6.59 -16.75 11.82
CA LYS A 301 -6.46 -18.02 12.54
C LYS A 301 -5.78 -17.86 13.91
N GLN A 302 -4.97 -16.82 14.09
CA GLN A 302 -4.28 -16.53 15.34
C GLN A 302 -5.13 -15.67 16.28
N ASN A 303 -5.84 -14.69 15.72
CA ASN A 303 -6.84 -13.86 16.40
C ASN A 303 -7.83 -13.33 15.35
N GLU A 304 -9.13 -13.49 15.57
CA GLU A 304 -10.16 -13.10 14.59
C GLU A 304 -10.18 -11.58 14.30
N ASP A 305 -9.70 -10.77 15.26
CA ASP A 305 -9.68 -9.30 15.18
C ASP A 305 -8.46 -8.73 14.41
N ILE A 306 -7.54 -9.58 13.91
CA ILE A 306 -6.34 -9.11 13.17
C ILE A 306 -6.42 -9.41 11.65
N PRO A 307 -5.90 -8.50 10.80
CA PRO A 307 -5.26 -7.23 11.13
C PRO A 307 -6.26 -6.17 11.65
N HIS A 308 -5.85 -5.36 12.62
CA HIS A 308 -6.69 -4.28 13.16
C HIS A 308 -6.83 -3.12 12.18
N ALA A 309 -5.84 -2.94 11.32
CA ALA A 309 -5.87 -1.97 10.23
C ALA A 309 -5.28 -2.58 8.95
N THR A 310 -6.01 -2.45 7.85
CA THR A 310 -5.52 -2.73 6.49
C THR A 310 -5.44 -1.41 5.75
N LEU A 311 -4.22 -0.92 5.56
CA LEU A 311 -3.95 0.40 4.98
C LEU A 311 -3.59 0.26 3.51
N LEU A 312 -4.37 0.93 2.65
CA LEU A 312 -4.03 1.04 1.24
C LEU A 312 -3.21 2.31 1.00
N VAL A 313 -2.00 2.14 0.46
CA VAL A 313 -1.14 3.24 0.04
C VAL A 313 -1.42 3.58 -1.42
N LEU A 314 -1.81 4.83 -1.67
CA LEU A 314 -2.14 5.35 -3.01
C LEU A 314 -1.15 6.43 -3.43
N ASP A 315 -0.68 6.35 -4.68
CA ASP A 315 0.18 7.35 -5.28
C ASP A 315 -0.66 8.47 -5.91
N ALA A 316 -0.51 9.71 -5.40
CA ALA A 316 -1.25 10.87 -5.88
C ALA A 316 -0.93 11.27 -7.34
N THR A 317 0.14 10.77 -7.95
CA THR A 317 0.50 11.04 -9.36
C THR A 317 -0.32 10.21 -10.34
N THR A 318 -1.00 9.17 -9.85
CA THR A 318 -1.77 8.24 -10.69
C THR A 318 -3.13 8.78 -11.14
N GLY A 319 -3.63 9.85 -10.50
CA GLY A 319 -4.90 10.51 -10.86
C GLY A 319 -6.09 9.54 -10.82
N GLN A 320 -6.87 9.49 -11.89
CA GLN A 320 -8.05 8.61 -11.98
C GLN A 320 -7.77 7.11 -11.77
N ASN A 321 -6.54 6.64 -11.98
CA ASN A 321 -6.17 5.25 -11.70
C ASN A 321 -6.26 4.91 -10.21
N ALA A 322 -6.16 5.90 -9.31
CA ALA A 322 -6.35 5.69 -7.88
C ALA A 322 -7.77 5.23 -7.52
N PHE A 323 -8.79 5.67 -8.29
CA PHE A 323 -10.18 5.28 -8.06
C PHE A 323 -10.39 3.79 -8.33
N SER A 324 -9.93 3.30 -9.47
CA SER A 324 -10.06 1.90 -9.84
C SER A 324 -9.22 0.98 -8.95
N GLN A 325 -8.05 1.46 -8.48
CA GLN A 325 -7.27 0.75 -7.47
C GLN A 325 -8.02 0.65 -6.16
N LEU A 326 -8.51 1.76 -5.61
CA LEU A 326 -9.25 1.75 -4.36
C LEU A 326 -10.48 0.84 -4.43
N GLU A 327 -11.25 0.91 -5.51
CA GLU A 327 -12.40 0.03 -5.74
C GLU A 327 -11.99 -1.46 -5.68
N THR A 328 -10.95 -1.83 -6.44
CA THR A 328 -10.45 -3.23 -6.47
C THR A 328 -9.99 -3.70 -5.08
N PHE A 329 -9.18 -2.92 -4.38
CA PHE A 329 -8.65 -3.32 -3.07
C PHE A 329 -9.75 -3.33 -1.98
N LYS A 330 -10.71 -2.41 -2.04
CA LYS A 330 -11.82 -2.34 -1.09
C LYS A 330 -12.70 -3.59 -1.17
N GLU A 331 -12.98 -4.08 -2.38
CA GLU A 331 -13.78 -5.29 -2.59
C GLU A 331 -13.09 -6.56 -2.10
N MET A 332 -11.77 -6.66 -2.27
CA MET A 332 -11.03 -7.91 -2.07
C MET A 332 -10.40 -8.07 -0.67
N VAL A 333 -9.85 -7.00 -0.08
CA VAL A 333 -8.99 -7.12 1.13
C VAL A 333 -9.48 -6.33 2.34
N ASN A 334 -10.74 -5.88 2.34
CA ASN A 334 -11.37 -5.11 3.42
C ASN A 334 -10.47 -3.98 3.95
N VAL A 335 -10.05 -3.09 3.05
CA VAL A 335 -9.26 -1.90 3.39
C VAL A 335 -10.01 -1.09 4.45
N THR A 336 -9.30 -0.69 5.51
CA THR A 336 -9.87 0.10 6.63
C THR A 336 -9.52 1.57 6.55
N GLY A 337 -8.47 1.93 5.80
CA GLY A 337 -8.07 3.31 5.63
C GLY A 337 -6.98 3.51 4.59
N LEU A 338 -6.70 4.78 4.31
CA LEU A 338 -5.87 5.24 3.20
C LEU A 338 -4.66 6.04 3.70
N ILE A 339 -3.55 5.88 3.00
CA ILE A 339 -2.40 6.78 3.05
C ILE A 339 -2.13 7.24 1.62
N VAL A 340 -2.04 8.55 1.40
CA VAL A 340 -1.80 9.11 0.06
C VAL A 340 -0.42 9.74 -0.01
N THR A 341 0.41 9.28 -0.92
CA THR A 341 1.84 9.64 -1.03
C THR A 341 2.12 10.44 -2.31
N LYS A 342 3.37 10.92 -2.44
CA LYS A 342 3.91 11.62 -3.62
C LYS A 342 3.11 12.85 -4.04
N LEU A 343 2.52 13.55 -3.08
CA LEU A 343 1.78 14.78 -3.34
C LEU A 343 2.68 15.89 -3.88
N ASP A 344 3.96 15.88 -3.51
CA ASP A 344 5.02 16.79 -3.94
C ASP A 344 5.41 16.69 -5.41
N GLY A 345 5.31 15.48 -5.97
CA GLY A 345 5.51 15.26 -7.39
C GLY A 345 4.31 15.67 -8.24
N SER A 346 3.12 15.82 -7.64
CA SER A 346 1.83 15.73 -8.35
C SER A 346 1.19 17.07 -8.70
N ALA A 347 0.74 17.18 -9.96
CA ALA A 347 -0.22 18.20 -10.40
C ALA A 347 -1.69 17.77 -10.24
N LYS A 348 -1.92 16.62 -9.58
CA LYS A 348 -3.19 15.90 -9.50
C LYS A 348 -3.71 15.77 -8.06
N GLY A 349 -3.41 16.73 -7.20
CA GLY A 349 -3.82 16.74 -5.80
C GLY A 349 -5.35 16.72 -5.60
N GLY A 350 -6.14 17.07 -6.62
CA GLY A 350 -7.59 16.93 -6.55
C GLY A 350 -8.09 15.49 -6.38
N VAL A 351 -7.27 14.50 -6.72
CA VAL A 351 -7.62 13.07 -6.61
C VAL A 351 -8.11 12.71 -5.20
N LEU A 352 -7.50 13.28 -4.16
CA LEU A 352 -7.87 12.98 -2.78
C LEU A 352 -9.29 13.46 -2.44
N VAL A 353 -9.69 14.62 -2.95
CA VAL A 353 -11.04 15.18 -2.77
C VAL A 353 -12.08 14.26 -3.42
N GLY A 354 -11.79 13.81 -4.64
CA GLY A 354 -12.71 12.92 -5.35
C GLY A 354 -12.80 11.51 -4.74
N LEU A 355 -11.68 10.96 -4.25
CA LEU A 355 -11.69 9.68 -3.52
C LEU A 355 -12.51 9.80 -2.23
N ALA A 356 -12.35 10.90 -1.49
CA ALA A 356 -13.11 11.15 -0.27
C ALA A 356 -14.61 11.22 -0.53
N ASP A 357 -15.02 11.98 -1.56
CA ASP A 357 -16.44 12.14 -1.93
C ASP A 357 -17.09 10.82 -2.35
N GLN A 358 -16.39 10.02 -3.17
CA GLN A 358 -16.98 8.81 -3.74
C GLN A 358 -16.94 7.59 -2.82
N PHE A 359 -15.88 7.44 -2.01
CA PHE A 359 -15.67 6.23 -1.23
C PHE A 359 -15.88 6.40 0.27
N GLY A 360 -15.77 7.62 0.80
CA GLY A 360 -15.94 7.91 2.23
C GLY A 360 -14.95 7.16 3.15
N MET A 361 -13.81 6.72 2.61
CA MET A 361 -12.82 5.92 3.33
C MET A 361 -11.95 6.82 4.23
N PRO A 362 -11.64 6.42 5.47
CA PRO A 362 -10.72 7.15 6.33
C PRO A 362 -9.36 7.37 5.65
N VAL A 363 -8.88 8.62 5.67
CA VAL A 363 -7.54 9.02 5.24
C VAL A 363 -6.75 9.35 6.49
N HIS A 364 -5.80 8.48 6.83
CA HIS A 364 -5.05 8.60 8.09
C HIS A 364 -3.90 9.58 7.98
N ALA A 365 -3.18 9.54 6.86
CA ALA A 365 -1.97 10.32 6.66
C ALA A 365 -1.75 10.66 5.20
N ILE A 366 -0.94 11.70 4.98
CA ILE A 366 -0.44 12.08 3.66
C ILE A 366 1.08 12.18 3.67
N GLY A 367 1.70 11.76 2.57
CA GLY A 367 3.13 11.86 2.30
C GLY A 367 3.42 12.93 1.25
N ILE A 368 4.29 13.88 1.59
CA ILE A 368 4.62 15.08 0.79
C ILE A 368 6.12 15.20 0.48
N GLY A 369 6.85 14.09 0.53
CA GLY A 369 8.29 14.05 0.30
C GLY A 369 8.91 12.75 0.75
N GLU A 370 10.23 12.67 0.68
CA GLU A 370 11.02 11.46 0.94
C GLU A 370 11.60 11.42 2.36
N GLY A 371 11.77 12.59 3.00
CA GLY A 371 12.28 12.69 4.35
C GLY A 371 11.45 11.92 5.36
N ILE A 372 12.09 11.44 6.43
CA ILE A 372 11.46 10.62 7.46
C ILE A 372 10.29 11.33 8.16
N GLU A 373 10.30 12.66 8.18
CA GLU A 373 9.24 13.52 8.74
C GLU A 373 8.19 13.97 7.72
N ASP A 374 8.33 13.61 6.44
CA ASP A 374 7.46 14.08 5.35
C ASP A 374 6.15 13.27 5.20
N MET A 375 5.75 12.59 6.27
CA MET A 375 4.43 12.00 6.41
C MET A 375 3.78 12.57 7.67
N GLN A 376 2.53 13.00 7.61
CA GLN A 376 1.80 13.49 8.79
C GLN A 376 0.33 13.09 8.73
N PRO A 377 -0.36 13.12 9.89
CA PRO A 377 -1.81 12.96 9.94
C PRO A 377 -2.53 13.92 8.97
N PHE A 378 -3.55 13.40 8.30
CA PHE A 378 -4.29 14.17 7.31
C PHE A 378 -5.13 15.27 7.97
N ARG A 379 -5.01 16.50 7.46
CA ARG A 379 -5.74 17.68 7.93
C ARG A 379 -6.52 18.30 6.78
N ALA A 380 -7.83 18.08 6.77
CA ALA A 380 -8.73 18.49 5.69
C ALA A 380 -8.62 19.98 5.32
N GLN A 381 -8.70 20.86 6.32
CA GLN A 381 -8.67 22.31 6.09
C GLN A 381 -7.31 22.78 5.53
N ASP A 382 -6.21 22.26 6.08
CA ASP A 382 -4.87 22.64 5.63
C ASP A 382 -4.63 22.19 4.19
N TYR A 383 -5.10 20.98 3.86
CA TYR A 383 -5.02 20.42 2.51
C TYR A 383 -5.85 21.21 1.51
N ALA A 384 -7.12 21.48 1.81
CA ALA A 384 -8.04 22.19 0.93
C ALA A 384 -7.53 23.61 0.61
N ARG A 385 -7.04 24.34 1.63
CA ARG A 385 -6.45 25.68 1.44
C ARG A 385 -5.20 25.64 0.57
N SER A 386 -4.31 24.68 0.84
CA SER A 386 -3.09 24.50 0.06
C SER A 386 -3.41 24.15 -1.40
N LEU A 387 -4.43 23.31 -1.64
CA LEU A 387 -4.83 22.88 -2.98
C LEU A 387 -5.33 24.03 -3.85
N VAL A 388 -6.01 25.03 -3.29
CA VAL A 388 -6.47 26.22 -4.03
C VAL A 388 -5.46 27.39 -4.01
N GLY A 389 -4.28 27.19 -3.42
CA GLY A 389 -3.21 28.20 -3.37
C GLY A 389 -3.47 29.34 -2.38
N ILE A 390 -4.14 29.08 -1.25
CA ILE A 390 -4.26 30.03 -0.15
C ILE A 390 -3.11 29.81 0.84
N GLU A 391 -2.26 30.82 1.02
CA GLU A 391 -1.18 30.82 2.02
C GLU A 391 -1.72 30.94 3.46
N PHE A 392 -0.92 30.46 4.42
CA PHE A 392 -1.25 30.41 5.85
C PHE A 392 -0.73 31.62 6.64
#